data_AF-A0A7S3RDB8-F1
#
_entry.id   AF-A0A7S3RDB8-F1
#
_cell.length_a   1.000
_cell.length_b   1.000
_cell.length_c   1.000
_cell.angle_alpha   90.00
_cell.angle_beta   90.00
_cell.angle_gamma   90.00
#
_symmetry.space_group_name_H-M   'P 1'
#
loop_
_entity.id
_entity.type
_entity.pdbx_description
1 polymer ?
#
loop_
_entity_poly.entity_id
_entity_poly.type
_entity_poly.pdbx_seq_one_letter_code
_entity_poly.pdbx_strand_id
1 'polypeptide(L)'
;MIGIGLRAMILGGVRAVCTLTLEHPPSRSGSGLDMERTRTVLAAGVELCAAAAGCRLFDWALHNPYCGLLFRCHCTWPWAGGSAHCNVHHATGPKCPWCNVRNTPLHWLAWAIKDNFTVSAMVLAYVITWLAQTVGPSASPLLPKGGIVARPSVCLPILTRATAAMLTFALLGFVLGLVFYLGTDYPCFLFIVDDGPEGTLCGWRTSRTNTR
;
A
#
# COMPACT_ATOMS: atom_id res chain seq x y z
N MET A 1 -1.66 41.72 -1.48
CA MET A 1 -0.29 41.47 -1.99
C MET A 1 0.05 40.00 -1.76
N ILE A 2 -0.32 39.11 -2.69
CA ILE A 2 0.22 37.74 -2.79
C ILE A 2 0.28 37.44 -4.29
N GLY A 3 1.46 37.63 -4.87
CA GLY A 3 1.72 37.36 -6.29
C GLY A 3 2.10 35.90 -6.48
N ILE A 4 1.30 35.18 -7.25
CA ILE A 4 1.54 33.79 -7.67
C ILE A 4 2.67 33.80 -8.70
N GLY A 5 3.87 33.40 -8.27
CA GLY A 5 5.03 33.18 -9.12
C GLY A 5 5.00 31.80 -9.75
N LEU A 6 4.16 31.59 -10.77
CA LEU A 6 4.21 30.43 -11.65
C LEU A 6 4.83 30.88 -12.98
N ARG A 7 6.15 30.86 -13.08
CA ARG A 7 6.86 31.12 -14.33
C ARG A 7 8.05 30.19 -14.53
N ALA A 8 8.04 29.58 -15.72
CA ALA A 8 9.21 29.18 -16.50
C ALA A 8 10.02 27.99 -15.98
N MET A 9 9.54 26.79 -16.30
CA MET A 9 10.41 25.62 -16.50
C MET A 9 10.02 24.91 -17.80
N ILE A 10 9.90 25.67 -18.89
CA ILE A 10 9.75 25.17 -20.26
C ILE A 10 10.61 26.09 -21.12
N LEU A 11 11.52 25.53 -21.92
CA LEU A 11 12.50 26.17 -22.82
C LEU A 11 13.91 26.30 -22.23
N GLY A 12 14.68 25.21 -22.32
CA GLY A 12 16.12 25.24 -22.04
C GLY A 12 16.86 24.06 -22.65
N GLY A 13 17.23 24.17 -23.93
CA GLY A 13 18.46 23.57 -24.44
C GLY A 13 18.39 22.16 -25.02
N VAL A 14 17.98 22.05 -26.28
CA VAL A 14 18.42 20.96 -27.16
C VAL A 14 19.08 21.56 -28.41
N ARG A 15 20.35 21.96 -28.26
CA ARG A 15 21.28 22.18 -29.37
C ARG A 15 22.63 21.59 -28.99
N ALA A 16 22.74 20.28 -29.14
CA ALA A 16 24.02 19.61 -29.34
C ALA A 16 23.86 18.80 -30.64
N VAL A 17 24.08 19.48 -31.76
CA VAL A 17 24.34 18.84 -33.05
C VAL A 17 25.71 18.17 -32.91
N CYS A 18 25.70 16.94 -32.42
CA CYS A 18 26.86 16.06 -32.55
C CYS A 18 26.96 15.63 -34.01
N THR A 19 28.07 16.00 -34.62
CA THR A 19 28.56 15.48 -35.89
C THR A 19 28.64 13.95 -35.78
N LEU A 20 27.61 13.26 -36.28
CA LEU A 20 27.58 11.81 -36.41
C LEU A 20 28.52 11.41 -37.54
N THR A 21 29.74 11.03 -37.20
CA THR A 21 30.54 10.14 -38.03
C THR A 21 29.80 8.80 -38.10
N LEU A 22 29.19 8.53 -39.25
CA LEU A 22 28.57 7.26 -39.63
C LEU A 22 29.66 6.19 -39.78
N GLU A 23 30.19 5.71 -38.67
CA GLU A 23 30.89 4.43 -38.66
C GLU A 23 29.83 3.34 -38.70
N HIS A 24 29.79 2.57 -39.80
CA HIS A 24 28.90 1.42 -39.91
C HIS A 24 29.23 0.40 -38.81
N PRO A 25 28.32 0.14 -37.86
CA PRO A 25 28.57 -0.86 -36.85
C PRO A 25 28.68 -2.24 -37.52
N PRO A 26 29.65 -3.08 -37.11
CA PRO A 26 29.77 -4.43 -37.64
C PRO A 26 28.46 -5.19 -37.41
N SER A 27 28.01 -5.93 -38.43
CA SER A 27 26.78 -6.73 -38.38
C SER A 27 26.90 -7.81 -37.31
N ARG A 28 26.51 -7.47 -36.07
CA ARG A 28 26.40 -8.43 -34.97
C ARG A 28 25.23 -9.34 -35.27
N SER A 29 25.55 -10.62 -35.45
CA SER A 29 24.65 -11.78 -35.38
C SER A 29 23.50 -11.53 -34.39
N GLY A 30 22.27 -11.44 -34.90
CA GLY A 30 21.07 -11.05 -34.14
C GLY A 30 20.66 -11.98 -32.99
N SER A 31 21.29 -13.16 -32.86
CA SER A 31 20.94 -14.15 -31.83
C SER A 31 21.31 -13.76 -30.40
N GLY A 32 22.25 -12.83 -30.21
CA GLY A 32 22.70 -12.43 -28.86
C GLY A 32 21.79 -11.42 -28.15
N LEU A 33 21.10 -10.56 -28.90
CA LEU A 33 20.26 -9.49 -28.33
C LEU A 33 18.94 -10.03 -27.75
N ASP A 34 18.39 -11.10 -28.34
CA ASP A 34 17.13 -11.71 -27.90
C ASP A 34 17.26 -12.43 -26.54
N MET A 35 18.44 -12.98 -26.23
CA MET A 35 18.68 -13.69 -24.98
C MET A 35 18.70 -12.76 -23.76
N GLU A 36 19.36 -11.59 -23.86
CA GLU A 36 19.48 -10.64 -22.75
C GLU A 36 18.14 -9.94 -22.43
N ARG A 37 17.37 -9.61 -23.49
CA ARG A 37 16.01 -9.07 -23.32
C ARG A 37 15.11 -10.08 -22.60
N THR A 38 15.17 -11.35 -23.02
CA THR A 38 14.42 -12.44 -22.37
C THR A 38 14.75 -12.57 -20.89
N ARG A 39 16.04 -12.55 -20.52
CA ARG A 39 16.47 -12.60 -19.12
C ARG A 39 15.94 -11.45 -18.28
N THR A 40 15.99 -10.23 -18.82
CA THR A 40 15.50 -9.03 -18.13
C THR A 40 13.99 -9.10 -17.88
N VAL A 41 13.22 -9.52 -18.88
CA VAL A 41 11.76 -9.68 -18.75
C VAL A 41 11.40 -10.78 -17.75
N LEU A 42 12.10 -11.92 -17.78
CA LEU A 42 11.88 -13.01 -16.83
C LEU A 42 12.20 -12.59 -15.40
N ALA A 43 13.32 -11.88 -15.17
CA ALA A 43 13.69 -11.38 -13.86
C ALA A 43 12.64 -10.40 -13.31
N ALA A 44 12.17 -9.45 -14.13
CA ALA A 44 11.12 -8.52 -13.75
C ALA A 44 9.79 -9.25 -13.45
N GLY A 45 9.45 -10.27 -14.24
CA GLY A 45 8.27 -11.11 -14.00
C GLY A 45 8.33 -11.86 -12.68
N VAL A 46 9.47 -12.51 -12.39
CA VAL A 46 9.68 -13.22 -11.12
C VAL A 46 9.59 -12.25 -9.93
N GLU A 47 10.21 -11.08 -10.05
CA GLU A 47 10.13 -10.05 -9.02
C GLU A 47 8.68 -9.59 -8.77
N LEU A 48 7.92 -9.32 -9.83
CA LEU A 48 6.52 -8.90 -9.70
C LEU A 48 5.65 -9.99 -9.07
N CYS A 49 5.84 -11.26 -9.46
CA CYS A 49 5.15 -12.39 -8.85
C CYS A 49 5.48 -12.51 -7.36
N ALA A 50 6.76 -12.37 -6.98
CA ALA A 50 7.18 -12.38 -5.59
C ALA A 50 6.58 -11.22 -4.79
N ALA A 51 6.55 -10.02 -5.36
CA ALA A 51 5.93 -8.85 -4.75
C ALA A 51 4.42 -9.05 -4.54
N ALA A 52 3.70 -9.58 -5.54
CA ALA A 52 2.27 -9.86 -5.45
C ALA A 52 1.95 -10.93 -4.40
N ALA A 53 2.72 -12.02 -4.36
CA ALA A 53 2.60 -13.05 -3.33
C ALA A 53 2.88 -12.48 -1.92
N GLY A 54 3.91 -11.64 -1.79
CA GLY A 54 4.24 -10.95 -0.55
C GLY A 54 3.12 -10.02 -0.09
N CYS A 55 2.54 -9.23 -0.99
CA CYS A 55 1.39 -8.36 -0.68
C CYS A 55 0.18 -9.18 -0.21
N ARG A 56 -0.10 -10.31 -0.87
CA ARG A 56 -1.20 -11.20 -0.49
C ARG A 56 -0.99 -11.83 0.89
N LEU A 57 0.23 -12.28 1.19
CA LEU A 57 0.57 -12.85 2.49
C LEU A 57 0.48 -11.79 3.60
N PHE A 58 0.96 -10.58 3.31
CA PHE A 58 0.90 -9.46 4.24
C PHE A 58 -0.54 -9.06 4.57
N ASP A 59 -1.38 -8.86 3.55
CA ASP A 59 -2.80 -8.57 3.73
C ASP A 59 -3.48 -9.69 4.53
N TRP A 60 -3.30 -10.96 4.14
CA TRP A 60 -3.85 -12.10 4.89
C TRP A 60 -3.45 -12.10 6.37
N ALA A 61 -2.19 -11.82 6.69
CA ALA A 61 -1.69 -11.81 8.06
C ALA A 61 -2.20 -10.63 8.90
N LEU A 62 -2.31 -9.44 8.29
CA LEU A 62 -2.54 -8.19 9.02
C LEU A 62 -3.94 -7.61 8.88
N HIS A 63 -4.76 -8.06 7.93
CA HIS A 63 -6.10 -7.52 7.71
C HIS A 63 -6.98 -7.59 8.96
N ASN A 64 -7.07 -8.77 9.57
CA ASN A 64 -7.88 -8.98 10.77
C ASN A 64 -7.38 -8.21 12.00
N PRO A 65 -6.10 -8.30 12.42
CA PRO A 65 -5.62 -7.51 13.57
C PRO A 65 -5.70 -6.01 13.29
N TYR A 66 -5.56 -5.56 12.04
CA TYR A 66 -5.73 -4.15 11.69
C TYR A 66 -7.20 -3.71 11.80
N CYS A 67 -8.15 -4.52 11.36
CA CYS A 67 -9.57 -4.31 11.62
C CYS A 67 -9.88 -4.26 13.13
N GLY A 68 -9.29 -5.19 13.90
CA GLY A 68 -9.39 -5.22 15.36
C GLY A 68 -8.84 -3.96 16.02
N LEU A 69 -7.71 -3.43 15.52
CA LEU A 69 -7.11 -2.17 15.98
C LEU A 69 -8.02 -0.97 15.69
N LEU A 70 -8.55 -0.87 14.48
CA LEU A 70 -9.37 0.27 14.06
C LEU A 70 -10.75 0.26 14.73
N PHE A 71 -11.41 -0.88 14.84
CA PHE A 71 -12.81 -0.94 15.30
C PHE A 71 -13.01 -1.54 16.69
N ARG A 72 -11.92 -1.93 17.36
CA ARG A 72 -11.94 -2.65 18.65
C ARG A 72 -12.89 -3.85 18.64
N CYS A 73 -13.04 -4.48 17.46
CA CYS A 73 -14.07 -5.48 17.20
C CYS A 73 -13.68 -6.90 17.62
N HIS A 74 -12.50 -7.07 18.24
CA HIS A 74 -11.90 -8.36 18.62
C HIS A 74 -11.45 -9.27 17.47
N CYS A 75 -11.37 -8.76 16.24
CA CYS A 75 -10.58 -9.44 15.21
C CYS A 75 -9.10 -9.51 15.63
N THR A 76 -8.46 -10.65 15.34
CA THR A 76 -7.09 -10.96 15.73
C THR A 76 -6.35 -11.67 14.60
N TRP A 77 -5.13 -12.13 14.84
CA TRP A 77 -4.33 -12.88 13.86
C TRP A 77 -5.10 -14.07 13.28
N PRO A 78 -4.93 -14.41 11.98
CA PRO A 78 -5.60 -15.57 11.37
C PRO A 78 -5.40 -16.87 12.14
N TRP A 79 -4.20 -17.10 12.67
CA TRP A 79 -3.86 -18.28 13.47
C TRP A 79 -4.27 -18.18 14.95
N ALA A 80 -4.76 -17.02 15.39
CA ALA A 80 -5.28 -16.80 16.75
C ALA A 80 -6.81 -16.68 16.79
N GLY A 81 -7.50 -17.17 15.75
CA GLY A 81 -8.95 -17.14 15.63
C GLY A 81 -9.49 -16.16 14.58
N GLY A 82 -8.65 -15.29 14.02
CA GLY A 82 -9.05 -14.38 12.94
C GLY A 82 -10.25 -13.52 13.31
N SER A 83 -11.39 -13.76 12.64
CA SER A 83 -12.66 -13.10 12.92
C SER A 83 -13.60 -13.90 13.83
N ALA A 84 -13.23 -15.09 14.30
CA ALA A 84 -14.11 -15.97 15.09
C ALA A 84 -14.64 -15.33 16.38
N HIS A 85 -13.87 -14.42 16.97
CA HIS A 85 -14.25 -13.66 18.17
C HIS A 85 -14.77 -12.25 17.85
N CYS A 86 -14.99 -11.93 16.58
CA CYS A 86 -15.45 -10.62 16.17
C CYS A 86 -16.88 -10.34 16.70
N ASN A 87 -17.13 -9.10 17.13
CA ASN A 87 -18.45 -8.66 17.59
C ASN A 87 -19.57 -8.75 16.51
N VAL A 88 -19.21 -8.96 15.23
CA VAL A 88 -20.16 -9.28 14.16
C VAL A 88 -20.98 -10.55 14.47
N HIS A 89 -20.41 -11.49 15.23
CA HIS A 89 -21.06 -12.76 15.58
C HIS A 89 -21.96 -12.68 16.82
N HIS A 90 -21.94 -11.57 17.57
CA HIS A 90 -22.80 -11.44 18.75
C HIS A 90 -24.28 -11.35 18.33
N ALA A 91 -25.22 -11.74 19.19
CA ALA A 91 -26.65 -11.61 18.90
C ALA A 91 -27.16 -10.16 18.99
N THR A 92 -26.58 -9.37 19.89
CA THR A 92 -26.97 -7.98 20.17
C THR A 92 -25.77 -7.04 20.08
N GLY A 93 -26.02 -5.73 20.22
CA GLY A 93 -25.00 -4.68 20.20
C GLY A 93 -24.51 -4.27 18.79
N PRO A 94 -23.70 -3.21 18.71
CA PRO A 94 -23.18 -2.69 17.45
C PRO A 94 -22.27 -3.74 16.78
N LYS A 95 -22.42 -3.88 15.45
CA LYS A 95 -21.63 -4.80 14.62
C LYS A 95 -20.50 -4.04 13.94
N CYS A 96 -19.29 -4.60 13.92
CA CYS A 96 -18.16 -4.00 13.21
C CYS A 96 -18.56 -3.67 11.76
N PRO A 97 -18.46 -2.39 11.33
CA PRO A 97 -18.94 -1.97 10.02
C PRO A 97 -18.06 -2.53 8.89
N TRP A 98 -16.79 -2.83 9.17
CA TRP A 98 -15.88 -3.48 8.22
C TRP A 98 -16.33 -4.93 7.95
N CYS A 99 -16.47 -5.75 9.00
CA CYS A 99 -16.86 -7.15 8.88
C CYS A 99 -18.34 -7.31 8.47
N ASN A 100 -19.18 -6.32 8.79
CA ASN A 100 -20.61 -6.32 8.49
C ASN A 100 -21.00 -5.36 7.35
N VAL A 101 -20.06 -5.00 6.46
CA VAL A 101 -20.27 -3.94 5.43
C VAL A 101 -21.56 -4.11 4.63
N ARG A 102 -21.96 -5.35 4.31
CA ARG A 102 -23.17 -5.64 3.53
C ARG A 102 -24.47 -5.19 4.20
N ASN A 103 -24.48 -5.05 5.52
CA ASN A 103 -25.64 -4.65 6.31
C ASN A 103 -25.53 -3.19 6.80
N THR A 104 -24.65 -2.39 6.19
CA THR A 104 -24.49 -0.97 6.50
C THR A 104 -25.03 -0.10 5.35
N PRO A 105 -25.33 1.19 5.61
CA PRO A 105 -25.62 2.15 4.53
C PRO A 105 -24.50 2.25 3.48
N LEU A 106 -23.27 1.88 3.87
CA LEU A 106 -22.08 1.87 3.03
C LEU A 106 -21.82 0.54 2.32
N HIS A 107 -22.81 -0.34 2.17
CA HIS A 107 -22.66 -1.62 1.46
C HIS A 107 -22.11 -1.48 0.03
N TRP A 108 -22.31 -0.33 -0.62
CA TRP A 108 -21.73 -0.02 -1.93
C TRP A 108 -20.20 0.06 -1.91
N LEU A 109 -19.56 0.21 -0.75
CA LEU A 109 -18.11 0.13 -0.56
C LEU A 109 -17.60 -1.30 -0.27
N ALA A 110 -18.47 -2.32 -0.25
CA ALA A 110 -18.06 -3.69 0.03
C ALA A 110 -16.96 -4.20 -0.92
N TRP A 111 -16.87 -3.68 -2.14
CA TRP A 111 -15.80 -4.04 -3.08
C TRP A 111 -14.43 -3.50 -2.66
N ALA A 112 -14.38 -2.34 -2.01
CA ALA A 112 -13.13 -1.70 -1.58
C ALA A 112 -12.51 -2.39 -0.35
N ILE A 113 -13.32 -3.12 0.42
CA ILE A 113 -12.84 -3.94 1.55
C ILE A 113 -12.27 -5.29 1.10
N LYS A 114 -12.63 -5.79 -0.09
CA LYS A 114 -12.17 -7.11 -0.54
C LYS A 114 -10.65 -7.15 -0.66
N ASP A 115 -10.06 -8.23 -0.18
CA ASP A 115 -8.61 -8.52 -0.26
C ASP A 115 -8.03 -8.22 -1.64
N ASN A 116 -8.76 -8.58 -2.71
CA ASN A 116 -8.28 -8.40 -4.08
C ASN A 116 -8.09 -6.93 -4.45
N PHE A 117 -8.94 -6.03 -3.97
CA PHE A 117 -8.78 -4.59 -4.22
C PHE A 117 -7.57 -4.05 -3.48
N THR A 118 -7.45 -4.35 -2.18
CA THR A 118 -6.32 -3.93 -1.35
C THR A 118 -4.99 -4.42 -1.92
N VAL A 119 -4.88 -5.71 -2.23
CA VAL A 119 -3.68 -6.31 -2.81
C VAL A 119 -3.36 -5.70 -4.19
N SER A 120 -4.37 -5.43 -5.03
CA SER A 120 -4.15 -4.77 -6.32
C SER A 120 -3.60 -3.36 -6.15
N ALA A 121 -4.11 -2.59 -5.19
CA ALA A 121 -3.60 -1.26 -4.87
C ALA A 121 -2.14 -1.31 -4.36
N MET A 122 -1.81 -2.28 -3.50
CA MET A 122 -0.44 -2.51 -3.02
C MET A 122 0.52 -2.84 -4.17
N VAL A 123 0.13 -3.75 -5.06
CA VAL A 123 0.94 -4.13 -6.24
C VAL A 123 1.09 -2.95 -7.20
N LEU A 124 0.03 -2.17 -7.41
CA LEU A 124 0.09 -0.96 -8.24
C LEU A 124 1.08 0.06 -7.66
N ALA A 125 1.07 0.29 -6.34
CA ALA A 125 2.04 1.16 -5.68
C ALA A 125 3.49 0.65 -5.83
N TYR A 126 3.69 -0.68 -5.75
CA TYR A 126 4.98 -1.31 -6.01
C TYR A 126 5.46 -1.03 -7.44
N VAL A 127 4.60 -1.25 -8.44
CA VAL A 127 4.90 -1.04 -9.86
C VAL A 127 5.17 0.43 -10.18
N ILE A 128 4.38 1.36 -9.63
CA ILE A 128 4.61 2.80 -9.79
C ILE A 128 5.99 3.19 -9.24
N THR A 129 6.33 2.69 -8.06
CA THR A 129 7.64 2.97 -7.44
C THR A 129 8.79 2.37 -8.27
N TRP A 130 8.59 1.16 -8.83
CA TRP A 130 9.54 0.55 -9.75
C TRP A 130 9.71 1.38 -11.05
N LEU A 131 8.62 1.81 -11.66
CA LEU A 131 8.65 2.67 -12.86
C LEU A 131 9.32 4.01 -12.57
N ALA A 132 9.05 4.61 -11.42
CA ALA A 132 9.70 5.86 -11.01
C ALA A 132 11.21 5.70 -10.85
N GLN A 133 11.68 4.53 -10.39
CA GLN A 133 13.11 4.23 -10.27
C GLN A 133 13.77 3.91 -11.62
N THR A 134 13.03 3.36 -12.59
CA THR A 134 13.57 3.01 -13.92
C THR A 134 13.54 4.17 -14.91
N VAL A 135 12.49 5.00 -14.85
CA VAL A 135 12.27 6.15 -15.76
C VAL A 135 12.81 7.45 -15.17
N GLY A 136 12.94 7.52 -13.85
CA GLY A 136 13.43 8.72 -13.16
C GLY A 136 14.74 9.20 -13.78
N PRO A 137 14.90 10.51 -14.05
CA PRO A 137 16.18 11.04 -14.50
C PRO A 137 17.22 10.49 -13.54
N SER A 138 18.32 9.94 -14.08
CA SER A 138 19.48 9.61 -13.27
C SER A 138 19.94 10.90 -12.62
N ALA A 139 19.32 11.24 -11.50
CA ALA A 139 19.75 12.24 -10.56
C ALA A 139 21.00 11.61 -9.98
N SER A 140 22.08 11.70 -10.74
CA SER A 140 23.41 11.77 -10.19
C SER A 140 23.39 13.11 -9.48
N PRO A 141 23.17 13.17 -8.15
CA PRO A 141 23.44 14.41 -7.46
C PRO A 141 24.89 14.76 -7.76
N LEU A 142 25.16 16.06 -7.78
CA LEU A 142 26.46 16.70 -7.91
C LEU A 142 27.43 16.22 -6.81
N LEU A 143 27.76 14.93 -6.83
CA LEU A 143 28.68 14.29 -5.92
C LEU A 143 30.05 14.85 -6.27
N PRO A 144 30.75 15.46 -5.29
CA PRO A 144 32.07 16.03 -5.51
C PRO A 144 32.98 14.97 -6.14
N LYS A 145 33.63 15.35 -7.25
CA LYS A 145 34.68 14.58 -7.94
C LYS A 145 35.73 14.16 -6.93
N GLY A 146 35.64 12.95 -6.37
CA GLY A 146 36.65 12.43 -5.43
C GLY A 146 36.14 11.45 -4.38
N GLY A 147 34.82 11.34 -4.15
CA GLY A 147 34.28 10.36 -3.20
C GLY A 147 34.16 8.96 -3.81
N ILE A 148 34.66 7.94 -3.13
CA ILE A 148 34.31 6.53 -3.39
C ILE A 148 32.80 6.40 -3.18
N VAL A 149 32.02 6.47 -4.25
CA VAL A 149 30.57 6.29 -4.17
C VAL A 149 30.31 4.82 -3.93
N ALA A 150 30.00 4.48 -2.67
CA ALA A 150 29.50 3.16 -2.32
C ALA A 150 28.30 2.85 -3.22
N ARG A 151 28.44 1.84 -4.07
CA ARG A 151 27.38 1.37 -4.97
C ARG A 151 26.19 1.02 -4.07
N PRO A 152 25.04 1.70 -4.18
CA PRO A 152 23.92 1.43 -3.28
C PRO A 152 23.56 -0.05 -3.38
N SER A 153 23.47 -0.70 -2.23
CA SER A 153 23.13 -2.12 -2.13
C SER A 153 21.82 -2.39 -2.85
N VAL A 154 21.77 -3.48 -3.64
CA VAL A 154 20.58 -3.95 -4.37
C VAL A 154 19.32 -4.05 -3.49
N CYS A 155 19.50 -4.19 -2.17
CA CYS A 155 18.41 -4.25 -1.19
C CYS A 155 17.60 -2.95 -1.06
N LEU A 156 18.24 -1.78 -1.22
CA LEU A 156 17.57 -0.50 -0.91
C LEU A 156 16.39 -0.21 -1.86
N PRO A 157 16.52 -0.35 -3.19
CA PRO A 157 15.38 -0.17 -4.11
C PRO A 157 14.22 -1.14 -3.86
N ILE A 158 14.50 -2.40 -3.54
CA ILE A 158 13.48 -3.42 -3.22
C ILE A 158 12.74 -3.01 -1.94
N LEU A 159 13.48 -2.61 -0.90
CA LEU A 159 12.90 -2.20 0.38
C LEU A 159 12.01 -0.97 0.23
N THR A 160 12.43 0.02 -0.57
CA THR A 160 11.62 1.21 -0.85
C THR A 160 10.30 0.84 -1.53
N ARG A 161 10.33 -0.04 -2.54
CA ARG A 161 9.12 -0.50 -3.25
C ARG A 161 8.20 -1.31 -2.34
N ALA A 162 8.75 -2.21 -1.54
CA ALA A 162 7.98 -2.97 -0.55
C ALA A 162 7.33 -2.04 0.49
N THR A 163 8.08 -1.06 1.00
CA THR A 163 7.57 -0.06 1.95
C THR A 163 6.42 0.74 1.37
N ALA A 164 6.51 1.16 0.11
CA ALA A 164 5.42 1.86 -0.58
C ALA A 164 4.14 1.01 -0.59
N ALA A 165 4.23 -0.28 -0.93
CA ALA A 165 3.10 -1.20 -0.90
C ALA A 165 2.49 -1.35 0.51
N MET A 166 3.32 -1.47 1.56
CA MET A 166 2.84 -1.60 2.94
C MET A 166 2.17 -0.31 3.44
N LEU A 167 2.71 0.86 3.07
CA LEU A 167 2.10 2.16 3.36
C LEU A 167 0.75 2.31 2.65
N THR A 168 0.63 1.82 1.41
CA THR A 168 -0.66 1.80 0.70
C THR A 168 -1.70 0.98 1.46
N PHE A 169 -1.36 -0.22 1.96
CA PHE A 169 -2.28 -1.00 2.81
C PHE A 169 -2.76 -0.20 4.03
N ALA A 170 -1.82 0.39 4.78
CA ALA A 170 -2.14 1.11 6.00
C ALA A 170 -3.02 2.34 5.73
N LEU A 171 -2.62 3.18 4.78
CA LEU A 171 -3.34 4.42 4.42
C LEU A 171 -4.71 4.11 3.84
N LEU A 172 -4.80 3.16 2.91
CA LEU A 172 -6.08 2.77 2.30
C LEU A 172 -7.04 2.23 3.36
N GLY A 173 -6.58 1.30 4.21
CA GLY A 173 -7.44 0.74 5.25
C GLY A 173 -7.80 1.75 6.35
N PHE A 174 -6.93 2.72 6.65
CA PHE A 174 -7.26 3.82 7.56
C PHE A 174 -8.36 4.71 6.97
N VAL A 175 -8.21 5.14 5.71
CA VAL A 175 -9.19 6.00 5.04
C VAL A 175 -10.53 5.29 4.90
N LEU A 176 -10.54 4.02 4.47
CA LEU A 176 -11.77 3.23 4.40
C LEU A 176 -12.40 3.06 5.79
N GLY A 177 -11.60 2.71 6.79
CA GLY A 177 -12.07 2.60 8.17
C GLY A 177 -12.69 3.90 8.69
N LEU A 178 -12.07 5.04 8.40
CA LEU A 178 -12.60 6.37 8.77
C LEU A 178 -13.92 6.67 8.08
N VAL A 179 -14.04 6.34 6.78
CA VAL A 179 -15.31 6.47 6.04
C VAL A 179 -16.40 5.60 6.66
N PHE A 180 -16.07 4.35 7.06
CA PHE A 180 -17.01 3.48 7.76
C PHE A 180 -17.43 4.02 9.12
N TYR A 181 -16.49 4.55 9.90
CA TYR A 181 -16.80 5.18 11.18
C TYR A 181 -17.72 6.40 10.99
N LEU A 182 -17.42 7.29 10.06
CA LEU A 182 -18.23 8.50 9.83
C LEU A 182 -19.59 8.22 9.18
N GLY A 183 -19.70 7.15 8.38
CA GLY A 183 -20.93 6.79 7.67
C GLY A 183 -21.78 5.72 8.34
N THR A 184 -21.43 5.31 9.56
CA THR A 184 -22.23 4.37 10.36
C THR A 184 -22.32 4.84 11.80
N ASP A 185 -23.33 4.41 12.55
CA ASP A 185 -23.45 4.72 13.99
C ASP A 185 -22.54 3.84 14.86
N TYR A 186 -21.37 3.44 14.34
CA TYR A 186 -20.47 2.55 15.06
C TYR A 186 -19.61 3.35 16.07
N PRO A 187 -19.64 3.03 17.37
CA PRO A 187 -19.18 3.95 18.42
C PRO A 187 -17.65 4.07 18.58
N CYS A 188 -16.86 3.34 17.78
CA CYS A 188 -15.40 3.34 17.93
C CYS A 188 -14.62 3.38 16.64
N PHE A 189 -13.58 4.19 16.67
CA PHE A 189 -12.52 4.21 15.69
C PHE A 189 -11.17 4.55 16.35
N LEU A 190 -10.24 3.60 16.34
CA LEU A 190 -8.95 3.69 17.04
C LEU A 190 -9.13 4.02 18.53
N PHE A 191 -8.62 5.19 18.93
CA PHE A 191 -8.68 5.75 20.28
C PHE A 191 -9.84 6.70 20.48
N ILE A 192 -10.59 7.00 19.41
CA ILE A 192 -11.80 7.82 19.49
C ILE A 192 -12.92 6.89 19.96
N VAL A 193 -13.40 7.17 21.16
CA VAL A 193 -14.56 6.53 21.75
C VAL A 193 -15.59 7.63 21.92
N ASP A 194 -16.72 7.48 21.25
CA ASP A 194 -17.83 8.40 21.48
C ASP A 194 -18.49 8.00 22.81
N ASP A 195 -18.46 8.90 23.77
CA ASP A 195 -19.18 8.77 25.04
C ASP A 195 -20.68 8.97 24.74
N GLY A 196 -21.29 7.95 24.13
CA GLY A 196 -22.73 7.87 24.04
C GLY A 196 -23.36 7.97 25.44
N PRO A 197 -24.62 8.44 25.55
CA PRO A 197 -25.26 8.80 26.82
C PRO A 197 -25.39 7.68 27.86
N GLU A 198 -24.94 6.45 27.56
CA GLU A 198 -24.96 5.30 28.47
C GLU A 198 -23.58 4.67 28.76
N GLY A 199 -22.46 5.33 28.41
CA GLY A 199 -21.13 4.84 28.79
C GLY A 199 -20.77 3.46 28.20
N THR A 200 -21.40 3.10 27.08
CA THR A 200 -21.22 1.83 26.37
C THR A 200 -19.88 1.85 25.64
N LEU A 201 -18.79 1.76 26.41
CA LEU A 201 -17.43 1.58 25.90
C LEU A 201 -17.43 0.46 24.85
N CYS A 202 -16.80 0.68 23.70
CA CYS A 202 -16.68 -0.33 22.64
C CYS A 202 -15.85 -1.56 23.04
N GLY A 203 -15.32 -1.59 24.26
CA GLY A 203 -15.07 -2.84 24.94
C GLY A 203 -16.33 -3.19 25.68
N TRP A 204 -17.22 -3.96 25.05
CA TRP A 204 -18.36 -4.60 25.68
C TRP A 204 -17.87 -5.18 27.01
N ARG A 205 -18.12 -4.46 28.12
CA ARG A 205 -17.72 -4.90 29.44
C ARG A 205 -18.57 -6.12 29.66
N THR A 206 -17.98 -7.29 29.48
CA THR A 206 -18.60 -8.57 29.86
C THR A 206 -19.19 -8.32 31.23
N SER A 207 -20.50 -8.48 31.34
CA SER A 207 -21.21 -8.55 32.61
C SER A 207 -20.70 -9.79 33.38
N ARG A 208 -19.44 -9.75 33.83
CA ARG A 208 -18.94 -10.49 34.99
C ARG A 208 -19.24 -9.65 36.22
N THR A 209 -20.51 -9.36 36.44
CA THR A 209 -21.04 -9.26 37.80
C THR A 209 -21.92 -10.48 37.99
N ASN A 210 -21.28 -11.64 37.92
CA ASN A 210 -21.80 -12.83 38.57
C ASN A 210 -21.42 -12.68 40.06
N THR A 211 -22.16 -11.81 40.76
CA THR A 211 -22.24 -11.87 42.22
C THR A 211 -22.97 -13.17 42.54
N ARG A 212 -22.20 -14.21 42.84
CA ARG A 212 -22.66 -15.29 43.71
C ARG A 212 -22.74 -14.76 45.14
#